data_AF-A0A931WDU8-F1
#
_entry.id   AF-A0A931WDU8-F1
#
_cell.length_a   1.000
_cell.length_b   1.000
_cell.length_c   1.000
_cell.angle_alpha   90.00
_cell.angle_beta   90.00
_cell.angle_gamma   90.00
#
_symmetry.space_group_name_H-M   'P 1'
#
loop_
_entity.id
_entity.type
_entity.pdbx_description
1 polymer ?
#
loop_
_entity_poly.entity_id
_entity_poly.type
_entity_poly.pdbx_seq_one_letter_code
_entity_poly.pdbx_strand_id
1 'polypeptide(L)'
;MANGPSIHHVAITSEFGRIEHVRSLTWPEVKEIWRNNEENLEHWKKYWESQGHNSWEEWRKKSFWRFNVARADWALYKFTDPSESIPRLKPGLFRGWKKLFYGNRIYLSFAELMENQDVINYPPLQEFRGFLQKLDQTTIIGLYDSYENITVIEGMHRCAAYTVSMHQGQPLPTQFYIALGLGKERWLSRMLYGLSFV
;
A
#
# COMPACT_ATOMS: atom_id res chain seq x y z
N MET A 1 -3.65 22.25 23.23
CA MET A 1 -2.84 23.03 22.27
C MET A 1 -2.77 22.20 20.99
N ALA A 2 -3.26 22.73 19.88
CA ALA A 2 -3.22 22.01 18.60
C ALA A 2 -1.77 22.02 18.09
N ASN A 3 -1.13 20.86 18.09
CA ASN A 3 0.16 20.69 17.44
C ASN A 3 -0.06 20.88 15.93
N GLY A 4 0.52 21.94 15.37
CA GLY A 4 0.54 22.13 13.92
C GLY A 4 1.19 20.92 13.22
N PRO A 5 0.90 20.70 11.92
CA PRO A 5 1.44 19.57 11.19
C PRO A 5 2.98 19.60 11.26
N SER A 6 3.58 18.46 11.63
CA SER A 6 5.03 18.28 11.58
C SER A 6 5.59 18.61 10.19
N ILE A 7 6.86 19.05 10.14
CA ILE A 7 7.57 19.49 8.93
C ILE A 7 7.52 18.42 7.81
N HIS A 8 7.40 17.14 8.18
CA HIS A 8 7.26 16.02 7.25
C HIS A 8 5.91 15.99 6.49
N HIS A 9 4.82 16.48 7.08
CA HIS A 9 3.53 16.53 6.40
C HIS A 9 3.55 17.53 5.23
N VAL A 10 4.31 18.62 5.35
CA VAL A 10 4.41 19.67 4.33
C VAL A 10 5.16 19.17 3.10
N ALA A 11 6.29 18.48 3.28
CA ALA A 11 7.07 17.93 2.16
C ALA A 11 6.33 16.85 1.35
N ILE A 12 5.56 16.00 2.04
CA ILE A 12 4.79 14.92 1.40
C ILE A 12 3.68 15.48 0.50
N THR A 13 3.03 16.57 0.93
CA THR A 13 1.97 17.22 0.15
C THR A 13 2.50 17.91 -1.12
N SER A 14 3.75 18.39 -1.12
CA SER A 14 4.34 19.07 -2.29
C SER A 14 4.95 18.12 -3.33
N GLU A 15 5.45 16.93 -2.93
CA GLU A 15 6.14 16.02 -3.86
C GLU A 15 5.25 14.90 -4.41
N PHE A 16 4.30 14.38 -3.64
CA PHE A 16 3.28 13.45 -4.15
C PHE A 16 2.05 14.16 -4.72
N GLY A 17 2.05 15.50 -4.65
CA GLY A 17 1.26 16.44 -5.45
C GLY A 17 -0.27 16.39 -5.29
N ARG A 18 -0.83 15.36 -4.67
CA ARG A 18 -2.28 15.10 -4.62
C ARG A 18 -2.68 14.23 -3.42
N ILE A 19 -2.09 14.46 -2.25
CA ILE A 19 -2.63 13.91 -1.00
C ILE A 19 -2.88 14.99 0.04
N GLU A 20 -4.03 14.93 0.69
CA GLU A 20 -4.46 15.86 1.74
C GLU A 20 -4.46 15.15 3.09
N HIS A 21 -3.83 15.77 4.09
CA HIS A 21 -3.87 15.26 5.45
C HIS A 21 -5.30 15.35 6.01
N VAL A 22 -5.82 14.21 6.47
CA VAL A 22 -7.14 14.12 7.10
C VAL A 22 -7.00 14.22 8.61
N ARG A 23 -6.19 13.32 9.22
CA ARG A 23 -5.95 13.26 10.66
C ARG A 23 -4.76 12.37 10.99
N SER A 24 -4.17 12.56 12.17
CA SER A 24 -3.21 11.60 12.73
C SER A 24 -3.88 10.27 13.07
N LEU A 25 -3.10 9.18 13.04
CA LEU A 25 -3.50 7.83 13.41
C LEU A 25 -2.56 7.28 14.47
N THR A 26 -3.09 6.41 15.33
CA THR A 26 -2.30 5.54 16.19
C THR A 26 -2.06 4.20 15.49
N TRP A 27 -1.01 3.47 15.88
CA TRP A 27 -0.78 2.12 15.34
C TRP A 27 -1.97 1.16 15.54
N PRO A 28 -2.66 1.13 16.70
CA PRO A 28 -3.89 0.34 16.85
C PRO A 28 -4.97 0.65 15.81
N GLU A 29 -5.18 1.93 15.46
CA GLU A 29 -6.14 2.31 14.41
C GLU A 29 -5.72 1.80 13.02
N VAL A 30 -4.42 1.88 12.70
CA VAL A 30 -3.89 1.36 11.42
C VAL A 30 -4.03 -0.16 11.36
N LYS A 31 -3.75 -0.86 12.46
CA LYS A 31 -3.95 -2.30 12.56
C LYS A 31 -5.42 -2.68 12.35
N GLU A 32 -6.34 -1.89 12.87
CA GLU A 32 -7.78 -2.10 12.69
C GLU A 32 -8.24 -1.82 11.25
N ILE A 33 -7.69 -0.80 10.59
CA ILE A 33 -7.89 -0.58 9.14
C ILE A 33 -7.42 -1.82 8.35
N TRP A 34 -6.23 -2.33 8.66
CA TRP A 34 -5.68 -3.52 8.00
C TRP A 34 -6.59 -4.74 8.23
N ARG A 35 -7.01 -4.97 9.48
CA ARG A 35 -7.90 -6.06 9.85
C ARG A 35 -9.21 -5.99 9.08
N ASN A 36 -9.87 -4.85 9.06
CA ASN A 36 -11.15 -4.68 8.37
C ASN A 36 -11.06 -4.90 6.85
N ASN A 37 -9.90 -4.61 6.25
CA ASN A 37 -9.65 -4.87 4.84
C ASN A 37 -9.47 -6.36 4.50
N GLU A 38 -9.20 -7.24 5.47
CA GLU A 38 -8.77 -8.61 5.20
C GLU A 38 -9.50 -9.70 6.00
N GLU A 39 -9.78 -9.48 7.29
CA GLU A 39 -10.22 -10.52 8.23
C GLU A 39 -11.55 -11.16 7.82
N ASN A 40 -12.45 -10.36 7.25
CA ASN A 40 -13.78 -10.79 6.82
C ASN A 40 -13.80 -11.33 5.37
N LEU A 41 -12.65 -11.39 4.69
CA LEU A 41 -12.56 -11.92 3.33
C LEU A 41 -12.21 -13.42 3.38
N GLU A 42 -13.15 -14.25 2.92
CA GLU A 42 -13.06 -15.71 2.99
C GLU A 42 -11.77 -16.29 2.39
N HIS A 43 -11.27 -15.70 1.30
CA HIS A 43 -10.03 -16.17 0.67
C HIS A 43 -8.79 -15.95 1.55
N TRP A 44 -8.74 -14.86 2.31
CA TRP A 44 -7.65 -14.64 3.25
C TRP A 44 -7.74 -15.58 4.43
N LYS A 45 -8.97 -15.83 4.92
CA LYS A 45 -9.21 -16.81 5.98
C LYS A 45 -8.67 -18.19 5.65
N LYS A 46 -9.07 -18.72 4.50
CA LYS A 46 -8.54 -19.98 3.97
C LYS A 46 -7.03 -19.94 3.81
N TYR A 47 -6.47 -18.81 3.35
CA TYR A 47 -5.03 -18.67 3.17
C TYR A 47 -4.27 -18.77 4.49
N TRP A 48 -4.62 -17.99 5.52
CA TRP A 48 -3.87 -18.03 6.78
C TRP A 48 -4.08 -19.32 7.56
N GLU A 49 -5.27 -19.93 7.50
CA GLU A 49 -5.54 -21.26 8.07
C GLU A 49 -4.67 -22.33 7.39
N SER A 50 -4.52 -22.28 6.06
CA SER A 50 -3.63 -23.20 5.32
C SER A 50 -2.14 -23.04 5.66
N GLN A 51 -1.74 -21.87 6.17
CA GLN A 51 -0.40 -21.61 6.66
C GLN A 51 -0.21 -22.02 8.13
N GLY A 52 -1.25 -22.57 8.78
CA GLY A 52 -1.21 -23.05 10.16
C GLY A 52 -1.45 -21.96 11.21
N HIS A 53 -2.01 -20.81 10.83
CA HIS A 53 -2.35 -19.74 11.77
C HIS A 53 -3.79 -19.85 12.26
N ASN A 54 -3.99 -19.62 13.56
CA ASN A 54 -5.31 -19.69 14.19
C ASN A 54 -6.10 -18.38 14.11
N SER A 55 -5.45 -17.30 13.70
CA SER A 55 -6.08 -15.99 13.56
C SER A 55 -5.37 -15.12 12.54
N TRP A 56 -6.08 -14.11 12.03
CA TRP A 56 -5.51 -13.07 11.18
C TRP A 56 -4.33 -12.35 11.86
N GLU A 57 -4.45 -12.10 13.16
CA GLU A 57 -3.41 -11.42 13.93
C GLU A 57 -2.13 -12.25 14.03
N GLU A 58 -2.25 -13.55 14.28
CA GLU A 58 -1.11 -14.47 14.32
C GLU A 58 -0.36 -14.48 12.99
N TRP A 59 -1.10 -14.56 11.88
CA TRP A 59 -0.55 -14.50 10.53
C TRP A 59 0.16 -13.16 10.23
N ARG A 60 -0.46 -12.03 10.59
CA ARG A 60 0.08 -10.70 10.30
C ARG A 60 1.20 -10.25 11.22
N LYS A 61 1.37 -10.89 12.39
CA LYS A 61 2.45 -10.57 13.34
C LYS A 61 3.83 -10.51 12.69
N LYS A 62 4.12 -11.43 11.75
CA LYS A 62 5.39 -11.42 11.00
C LYS A 62 5.54 -10.19 10.11
N SER A 63 4.48 -9.76 9.44
CA SER A 63 4.48 -8.54 8.63
C SER A 63 4.63 -7.30 9.51
N PHE A 64 3.96 -7.24 10.66
CA PHE A 64 4.09 -6.12 11.59
C PHE A 64 5.52 -5.96 12.10
N TRP A 65 6.15 -7.08 12.48
CA TRP A 65 7.55 -7.07 12.90
C TRP A 65 8.48 -6.67 11.75
N ARG A 66 8.30 -7.29 10.57
CA ARG A 66 9.08 -6.98 9.37
C ARG A 66 9.04 -5.48 9.10
N PHE A 67 7.86 -4.90 8.96
CA PHE A 67 7.72 -3.49 8.62
C PHE A 67 7.86 -2.53 9.81
N ASN A 68 8.16 -3.02 11.02
CA ASN A 68 8.32 -2.24 12.26
C ASN A 68 7.26 -1.14 12.43
N VAL A 69 6.04 -1.45 11.98
CA VAL A 69 4.93 -0.50 11.82
C VAL A 69 4.51 0.16 13.13
N ALA A 70 4.78 -0.50 14.26
CA ALA A 70 4.50 0.02 15.58
C ALA A 70 5.34 1.27 15.96
N ARG A 71 6.44 1.54 15.24
CA ARG A 71 7.32 2.69 15.50
C ARG A 71 7.15 3.86 14.52
N ALA A 72 6.33 3.70 13.49
CA ALA A 72 6.11 4.77 12.52
C ALA A 72 5.17 5.84 13.08
N ASP A 73 5.38 7.08 12.66
CA ASP A 73 4.44 8.18 12.92
C ASP A 73 3.32 8.09 11.87
N TRP A 74 2.10 7.78 12.28
CA TRP A 74 1.00 7.49 11.34
C TRP A 74 0.05 8.67 11.14
N ALA A 75 -0.40 8.84 9.89
CA ALA A 75 -1.51 9.72 9.55
C ALA A 75 -2.33 9.16 8.39
N LEU A 76 -3.61 9.56 8.36
CA LEU A 76 -4.52 9.27 7.27
C LEU A 76 -4.49 10.43 6.28
N TYR A 77 -4.36 10.08 5.00
CA TYR A 77 -4.43 11.04 3.90
C TYR A 77 -5.48 10.62 2.89
N LYS A 78 -6.07 11.60 2.23
CA LYS A 78 -6.97 11.43 1.09
C LYS A 78 -6.22 11.72 -0.20
N PHE A 79 -6.34 10.88 -1.22
CA PHE A 79 -5.83 11.22 -2.56
C PHE A 79 -6.79 12.21 -3.24
N THR A 80 -6.31 13.40 -3.61
CA THR A 80 -7.12 14.39 -4.33
C THR A 80 -7.21 14.08 -5.82
N ASP A 81 -6.18 13.42 -6.36
CA ASP A 81 -6.24 12.80 -7.67
C ASP A 81 -5.54 11.43 -7.65
N PRO A 82 -6.32 10.36 -7.38
CA PRO A 82 -5.77 9.01 -7.35
C PRO A 82 -5.21 8.57 -8.72
N SER A 83 -5.68 9.15 -9.83
CA SER A 83 -5.27 8.78 -11.20
C SER A 83 -3.81 9.12 -11.48
N GLU A 84 -3.29 10.17 -10.85
CA GLU A 84 -1.87 10.52 -10.94
C GLU A 84 -1.04 9.94 -9.81
N SER A 85 -1.58 9.86 -8.59
CA SER A 85 -0.81 9.45 -7.42
C SER A 85 -0.63 7.94 -7.31
N ILE A 86 -1.68 7.13 -7.51
CA ILE A 86 -1.62 5.68 -7.31
C ILE A 86 -0.61 5.00 -8.25
N PRO A 87 -0.58 5.34 -9.56
CA PRO A 87 0.40 4.73 -10.46
C PRO A 87 1.85 5.00 -10.06
N ARG A 88 2.14 6.09 -9.33
CA ARG A 88 3.49 6.45 -8.88
C ARG A 88 3.94 5.70 -7.63
N LEU A 89 3.02 5.12 -6.86
CA LEU A 89 3.35 4.38 -5.64
C LEU A 89 4.21 3.15 -5.96
N LYS A 90 5.04 2.74 -4.99
CA LYS A 90 5.87 1.55 -5.10
C LYS A 90 5.11 0.33 -4.55
N PRO A 91 5.05 -0.79 -5.27
CA PRO A 91 4.44 -2.00 -4.78
C PRO A 91 5.41 -2.70 -3.80
N GLY A 92 4.91 -3.27 -2.72
CA GLY A 92 5.74 -3.99 -1.75
C GLY A 92 6.43 -5.22 -2.35
N LEU A 93 7.59 -5.60 -1.78
CA LEU A 93 8.34 -6.80 -2.20
C LEU A 93 7.77 -8.09 -1.57
N PHE A 94 6.52 -8.40 -1.91
CA PHE A 94 5.90 -9.67 -1.53
C PHE A 94 6.33 -10.77 -2.51
N ARG A 95 6.60 -11.97 -1.98
CA ARG A 95 7.17 -13.09 -2.75
C ARG A 95 6.33 -13.45 -3.99
N GLY A 96 5.00 -13.44 -3.87
CA GLY A 96 4.08 -13.75 -4.98
C GLY A 96 4.22 -12.75 -6.11
N TRP A 97 4.08 -11.46 -5.81
CA TRP A 97 4.24 -10.38 -6.77
C TRP A 97 5.62 -10.34 -7.42
N LYS A 98 6.69 -10.49 -6.62
CA LYS A 98 8.05 -10.53 -7.13
C LYS A 98 8.26 -11.67 -8.13
N LYS A 99 7.80 -12.88 -7.77
CA LYS A 99 7.95 -14.08 -8.61
C LYS A 99 7.21 -13.94 -9.94
N LEU A 100 6.01 -13.35 -9.91
CA LEU A 100 5.15 -13.26 -11.07
C LEU A 100 5.49 -12.09 -11.99
N PHE A 101 5.82 -10.92 -11.44
CA PHE A 101 5.70 -9.68 -12.21
C PHE A 101 6.94 -8.79 -12.22
N TYR A 102 7.85 -8.93 -11.25
CA TYR A 102 8.93 -7.96 -11.10
C TYR A 102 10.18 -8.34 -11.91
N GLY A 103 10.31 -9.60 -12.32
CA GLY A 103 11.54 -10.12 -12.90
C GLY A 103 12.74 -9.83 -12.00
N ASN A 104 13.73 -9.12 -12.53
CA ASN A 104 14.92 -8.68 -11.80
C ASN A 104 14.82 -7.24 -11.25
N ARG A 105 13.71 -6.54 -11.47
CA ARG A 105 13.51 -5.17 -10.98
C ARG A 105 13.09 -5.21 -9.51
N ILE A 106 13.68 -4.34 -8.69
CA ILE A 106 13.31 -4.16 -7.27
C ILE A 106 12.85 -2.73 -6.96
N TYR A 107 12.98 -1.83 -7.93
CA TYR A 107 12.49 -0.46 -7.89
C TYR A 107 11.59 -0.24 -9.10
N LEU A 108 10.28 -0.39 -8.90
CA LEU A 108 9.30 -0.14 -9.93
C LEU A 108 8.05 0.46 -9.29
N SER A 109 7.32 1.26 -10.04
CA SER A 109 6.03 1.83 -9.68
C SER A 109 4.90 0.94 -10.20
N PHE A 110 3.66 1.18 -9.75
CA PHE A 110 2.51 0.51 -10.37
C PHE A 110 2.36 0.89 -11.85
N ALA A 111 2.73 2.11 -12.27
CA ALA A 111 2.75 2.49 -13.68
C ALA A 111 3.71 1.62 -14.49
N GLU A 112 4.94 1.44 -14.00
CA GLU A 112 5.93 0.58 -14.63
C GLU A 112 5.52 -0.89 -14.65
N LEU A 113 4.72 -1.37 -13.68
CA LEU A 113 4.14 -2.73 -13.74
C LEU A 113 3.27 -2.95 -14.98
N MET A 114 2.63 -1.90 -15.49
CA MET A 114 1.72 -2.01 -16.65
C MET A 114 2.47 -2.29 -17.95
N GLU A 115 3.80 -2.14 -17.98
CA GLU A 115 4.62 -2.58 -19.12
C GLU A 115 4.59 -4.11 -19.29
N ASN A 116 4.22 -4.85 -18.24
CA ASN A 116 4.11 -6.30 -18.25
C ASN A 116 2.66 -6.73 -18.55
N GLN A 117 2.44 -7.35 -19.72
CA GLN A 117 1.12 -7.86 -20.13
C GLN A 117 0.56 -8.94 -19.20
N ASP A 118 1.42 -9.70 -18.50
CA ASP A 118 0.96 -10.69 -17.53
C ASP A 118 0.30 -10.04 -16.31
N VAL A 119 0.72 -8.81 -15.96
CA VAL A 119 0.06 -8.03 -14.90
C VAL A 119 -1.32 -7.60 -15.37
N ILE A 120 -1.41 -7.00 -16.56
CA ILE A 120 -2.68 -6.49 -17.11
C ILE A 120 -3.73 -7.60 -17.22
N ASN A 121 -3.29 -8.80 -17.62
CA ASN A 121 -4.16 -9.95 -17.81
C ASN A 121 -4.34 -10.81 -16.56
N TYR A 122 -3.77 -10.42 -15.41
CA TYR A 122 -3.84 -11.22 -14.19
C TYR A 122 -5.29 -11.29 -13.67
N PRO A 123 -5.92 -12.50 -13.63
CA PRO A 123 -7.35 -12.61 -13.32
C PRO A 123 -7.78 -11.97 -11.99
N PRO A 124 -7.00 -12.08 -10.90
CA PRO A 124 -7.34 -11.38 -9.66
C PRO A 124 -7.47 -9.86 -9.82
N LEU A 125 -6.74 -9.22 -10.73
CA LEU A 125 -6.92 -7.79 -10.95
C LEU A 125 -8.28 -7.47 -11.58
N GLN A 126 -8.82 -8.34 -12.44
CA GLN A 126 -10.15 -8.14 -13.00
C GLN A 126 -11.24 -8.19 -11.92
N GLU A 127 -11.10 -9.13 -10.96
CA GLU A 127 -11.99 -9.20 -9.79
C GLU A 127 -11.90 -7.92 -8.94
N PHE A 128 -10.69 -7.44 -8.66
CA PHE A 128 -10.50 -6.22 -7.87
C PHE A 128 -10.99 -4.96 -8.60
N ARG A 129 -10.94 -4.91 -9.93
CA ARG A 129 -11.55 -3.82 -10.70
C ARG A 129 -13.07 -3.79 -10.52
N GLY A 130 -13.72 -4.94 -10.66
CA GLY A 130 -15.17 -5.07 -10.44
C GLY A 130 -15.58 -4.77 -8.99
N PHE A 131 -14.74 -5.11 -8.03
CA PHE A 131 -14.92 -4.74 -6.62
C PHE A 131 -14.81 -3.23 -6.40
N LEU A 132 -13.73 -2.61 -6.89
CA LEU A 132 -13.52 -1.16 -6.76
C LEU A 132 -14.64 -0.36 -7.43
N GLN A 133 -15.12 -0.78 -8.59
CA GLN A 133 -16.22 -0.11 -9.28
C GLN A 133 -17.51 0.03 -8.44
N LYS A 134 -17.69 -0.83 -7.43
CA LYS A 134 -18.84 -0.83 -6.51
C LYS A 134 -18.57 -0.11 -5.18
N LEU A 135 -17.34 0.33 -4.94
CA LEU A 135 -16.95 1.01 -3.72
C LEU A 135 -16.89 2.52 -3.92
N ASP A 136 -17.53 3.24 -3.01
CA ASP A 136 -17.38 4.69 -2.92
C ASP A 136 -15.96 5.08 -2.51
N GLN A 137 -15.38 4.34 -1.56
CA GLN A 137 -14.04 4.61 -1.05
C GLN A 137 -13.30 3.35 -0.60
N THR A 138 -11.97 3.45 -0.54
CA THR A 138 -11.11 2.40 -0.02
C THR A 138 -9.87 2.98 0.66
N THR A 139 -9.29 2.25 1.61
CA THR A 139 -8.06 2.67 2.31
C THR A 139 -6.95 1.66 2.09
N ILE A 140 -5.78 2.13 1.65
CA ILE A 140 -4.54 1.33 1.55
C ILE A 140 -3.59 1.69 2.69
N ILE A 141 -2.57 0.86 2.91
CA ILE A 141 -1.53 1.14 3.92
C ILE A 141 -0.18 1.21 3.24
N GLY A 142 0.54 2.29 3.50
CA GLY A 142 1.87 2.50 2.95
C GLY A 142 2.85 3.05 3.97
N LEU A 143 4.11 3.03 3.56
CA LEU A 143 5.22 3.60 4.32
C LEU A 143 5.97 4.58 3.44
N TYR A 144 6.25 5.75 4.01
CA TYR A 144 7.10 6.76 3.39
C TYR A 144 8.55 6.54 3.81
N ASP A 145 9.45 6.51 2.85
CA ASP A 145 10.86 6.19 3.07
C ASP A 145 11.80 7.40 2.84
N SER A 146 13.10 7.20 3.12
CA SER A 146 14.09 8.28 3.02
C SER A 146 14.47 8.67 1.58
N TYR A 147 13.97 7.95 0.58
CA TYR A 147 14.14 8.27 -0.84
C TYR A 147 12.87 8.92 -1.40
N GLU A 148 12.00 9.42 -0.52
CA GLU A 148 10.77 10.10 -0.88
C GLU A 148 9.83 9.18 -1.68
N ASN A 149 9.83 7.89 -1.37
CA ASN A 149 8.90 6.92 -1.96
C ASN A 149 7.83 6.51 -0.96
N ILE A 150 6.61 6.29 -1.46
CA ILE A 150 5.56 5.60 -0.72
C ILE A 150 5.49 4.15 -1.22
N THR A 151 5.83 3.21 -0.34
CA THR A 151 5.70 1.77 -0.60
C THR A 151 4.43 1.22 0.01
N VAL A 152 3.61 0.56 -0.81
CA VAL A 152 2.35 -0.06 -0.39
C VAL A 152 2.62 -1.40 0.28
N ILE A 153 2.25 -1.52 1.55
CA ILE A 153 2.40 -2.75 2.36
C ILE A 153 1.07 -3.49 2.56
N GLU A 154 -0.04 -2.85 2.22
CA GLU A 154 -1.39 -3.42 2.19
C GLU A 154 -2.18 -2.73 1.07
N GLY A 155 -2.99 -3.47 0.31
CA GLY A 155 -3.80 -2.90 -0.76
C GLY A 155 -3.16 -2.95 -2.14
N MET A 156 -2.15 -3.78 -2.34
CA MET A 156 -1.44 -3.88 -3.63
C MET A 156 -2.34 -4.29 -4.79
N HIS A 157 -3.24 -5.28 -4.61
CA HIS A 157 -4.17 -5.65 -5.67
C HIS A 157 -5.11 -4.49 -6.06
N ARG A 158 -5.56 -3.70 -5.07
CA ARG A 158 -6.39 -2.50 -5.31
C ARG A 158 -5.63 -1.43 -6.10
N CYS A 159 -4.38 -1.15 -5.72
CA CYS A 159 -3.54 -0.19 -6.43
C CYS A 159 -3.23 -0.66 -7.87
N ALA A 160 -2.91 -1.94 -8.05
CA ALA A 160 -2.64 -2.51 -9.36
C ALA A 160 -3.88 -2.53 -10.25
N ALA A 161 -5.04 -2.97 -9.73
CA ALA A 161 -6.32 -2.96 -10.44
C ALA A 161 -6.74 -1.55 -10.86
N TYR A 162 -6.56 -0.57 -9.97
CA TYR A 162 -6.81 0.84 -10.28
C TYR A 162 -5.88 1.33 -11.40
N THR A 163 -4.58 1.03 -11.29
CA THR A 163 -3.58 1.43 -12.31
C THR A 163 -3.83 0.77 -13.67
N VAL A 164 -4.23 -0.51 -13.70
CA VAL A 164 -4.67 -1.20 -14.94
C VAL A 164 -5.85 -0.46 -15.56
N SER A 165 -6.83 -0.09 -14.75
CA SER A 165 -8.04 0.59 -15.23
C SER A 165 -7.70 1.96 -15.82
N MET A 166 -6.82 2.73 -15.17
CA MET A 166 -6.30 3.99 -15.71
C MET A 166 -5.51 3.80 -17.01
N HIS A 167 -4.62 2.80 -17.06
CA HIS A 167 -3.84 2.48 -18.25
C HIS A 167 -4.72 2.11 -19.45
N GLN A 168 -5.88 1.50 -19.20
CA GLN A 168 -6.88 1.15 -20.21
C GLN A 168 -7.88 2.28 -20.53
N GLY A 169 -7.72 3.48 -19.95
CA GLY A 169 -8.63 4.60 -20.17
C GLY A 169 -10.02 4.41 -19.53
N GLN A 170 -10.11 3.57 -18.50
CA GLN A 170 -11.34 3.23 -17.77
C GLN A 170 -11.23 3.64 -16.30
N PRO A 171 -11.27 4.95 -15.97
CA PRO A 171 -11.11 5.40 -14.59
C PRO A 171 -12.19 4.80 -13.67
N LEU A 172 -11.79 4.44 -12.46
CA LEU A 172 -12.71 3.92 -11.44
C LEU A 172 -13.19 5.06 -10.53
N PRO A 173 -14.46 5.06 -10.09
CA PRO A 173 -15.03 6.14 -9.29
C PRO A 173 -14.55 6.14 -7.82
N THR A 174 -13.88 5.08 -7.37
CA THR A 174 -13.49 4.89 -5.97
C THR A 174 -12.54 5.97 -5.47
N GLN A 175 -12.89 6.59 -4.37
CA GLN A 175 -11.99 7.48 -3.62
C GLN A 175 -10.96 6.65 -2.84
N PHE A 176 -9.68 7.02 -2.95
CA PHE A 176 -8.63 6.38 -2.16
C PHE A 176 -8.22 7.22 -0.97
N TYR A 177 -7.95 6.52 0.13
CA TYR A 177 -7.22 7.00 1.30
C TYR A 177 -5.98 6.15 1.53
N ILE A 178 -4.99 6.70 2.21
CA ILE A 178 -3.80 5.98 2.65
C ILE A 178 -3.55 6.24 4.13
N ALA A 179 -3.48 5.17 4.91
CA ALA A 179 -2.81 5.19 6.20
C ALA A 179 -1.30 5.13 5.93
N LEU A 180 -0.62 6.26 6.13
CA LEU A 180 0.79 6.41 5.78
C LEU A 180 1.63 6.49 7.05
N GLY A 181 2.56 5.56 7.18
CA GLY A 181 3.56 5.56 8.25
C GLY A 181 4.79 6.32 7.80
N LEU A 182 5.17 7.35 8.55
CA LEU A 182 6.36 8.13 8.30
C LEU A 182 7.52 7.47 9.04
N GLY A 183 8.42 6.82 8.29
CA GLY A 183 9.62 6.21 8.82
C GLY A 183 10.75 7.24 8.91
N LYS A 184 11.30 7.46 10.11
CA LYS A 184 12.51 8.29 10.29
C LYS A 184 13.81 7.55 9.95
N GLU A 185 13.73 6.25 9.67
CA GLU A 185 14.92 5.39 9.70
C GLU A 185 15.21 4.72 8.36
N ARG A 186 16.47 4.85 7.92
CA ARG A 186 17.07 4.24 6.72
C ARG A 186 16.91 2.71 6.62
N TRP A 187 16.59 2.01 7.71
CA TRP A 187 16.41 0.56 7.69
C TRP A 187 15.18 0.15 6.88
N LEU A 188 14.16 1.02 6.74
CA LEU A 188 12.98 0.73 5.95
C LEU A 188 13.36 0.49 4.48
N SER A 189 14.18 1.39 3.92
CA SER A 189 14.72 1.24 2.57
C SER A 189 15.69 0.05 2.49
N ARG A 190 16.52 -0.20 3.50
CA ARG A 190 17.41 -1.40 3.49
C ARG A 190 16.63 -2.72 3.49
N MET A 191 15.52 -2.82 4.22
CA MET A 191 14.67 -4.00 4.24
C MET A 191 13.79 -4.11 2.99
N LEU A 192 13.22 -2.99 2.54
CA LEU A 192 12.40 -2.96 1.32
C LEU A 192 13.23 -3.23 0.08
N TYR A 193 14.53 -2.98 0.09
CA TYR A 193 15.38 -3.10 -1.11
C TYR A 193 16.55 -4.08 -0.99
N GLY A 194 16.69 -4.80 0.13
CA GLY A 194 17.70 -5.84 0.30
C GLY A 194 19.14 -5.32 0.35
N LEU A 195 19.35 -4.09 0.86
CA LEU A 195 20.69 -3.52 1.04
C LEU A 195 21.31 -4.07 2.33
N SER A 196 22.51 -4.68 2.22
CA SER A 196 23.24 -5.30 3.33
C SER A 196 23.51 -4.34 4.49
N PHE A 197 23.55 -4.88 5.72
CA PHE A 197 24.16 -4.19 6.86
C PHE A 197 25.67 -4.14 6.62
N VAL A 198 26.17 -2.98 6.23
CA VAL A 198 27.56 -2.58 6.51
C VAL A 198 27.54 -1.73 7.77
#